data_AF-A0A6P8LCG7-F1
#
_entry.id   AF-A0A6P8LCG7-F1
#
_cell.length_a   1.000
_cell.length_b   1.000
_cell.length_c   1.000
_cell.angle_alpha   90.00
_cell.angle_beta   90.00
_cell.angle_gamma   90.00
#
_symmetry.space_group_name_H-M   'P 1'
#
loop_
_entity.id
_entity.type
_entity.pdbx_description
1 polymer ?
#
loop_
_entity_poly.entity_id
_entity_poly.type
_entity_poly.pdbx_seq_one_letter_code
_entity_poly.pdbx_strand_id
1 'polypeptide(L)' 'MVEIESMTRYVSPINPAIFPLLAVVLLGIGIFFTAWFFVYEVTSTKFTRDMFKELLISLVAAIFSGFGILFLLLWVGIYV' A
#
# COMPACT_ATOMS: atom_id res chain seq x y z
N MET A 1 18.70 -0.99 37.60
CA MET A 1 18.86 -1.82 36.39
C MET A 1 17.51 -2.46 36.12
N VAL A 2 16.93 -2.32 34.93
CA VAL A 2 15.63 -2.95 34.64
C VAL A 2 15.86 -4.45 34.51
N GLU A 3 15.26 -5.23 35.39
CA GLU A 3 15.34 -6.69 35.36
C GLU A 3 14.53 -7.21 34.18
N ILE A 4 15.13 -8.11 33.40
CA ILE A 4 14.52 -8.73 32.20
C ILE A 4 13.20 -9.43 32.52
N GLU A 5 13.01 -9.88 33.75
CA GLU A 5 11.77 -10.51 34.22
C GLU A 5 10.57 -9.55 34.26
N SER A 6 10.82 -8.23 34.33
CA SER A 6 9.78 -7.20 34.33
C SER A 6 9.34 -6.76 32.92
N MET A 7 9.99 -7.25 31.86
CA MET A 7 9.70 -6.85 30.49
C MET A 7 8.52 -7.63 29.90
N THR A 8 7.59 -6.91 29.27
CA THR A 8 6.46 -7.52 28.56
C THR A 8 6.94 -8.17 27.26
N ARG A 9 6.34 -9.32 26.90
CA ARG A 9 6.66 -10.00 25.64
C ARG A 9 6.26 -9.11 24.47
N TYR A 10 7.17 -8.93 23.52
CA TYR A 10 6.87 -8.30 22.24
C TYR A 10 5.93 -9.21 21.45
N VAL A 11 4.73 -8.71 21.17
CA VAL A 11 3.79 -9.32 20.24
C VAL A 11 3.77 -8.44 19.01
N SER A 12 3.73 -9.04 17.83
CA SER A 12 3.65 -8.27 16.59
C SER A 12 2.40 -7.37 16.62
N PRO A 13 2.52 -6.09 16.25
CA PRO A 13 1.39 -5.15 16.32
C PRO A 13 0.24 -5.53 15.37
N ILE A 14 0.50 -6.37 14.38
CA ILE A 14 -0.49 -6.93 13.46
C ILE A 14 -0.38 -8.46 13.53
N ASN A 15 -1.53 -9.12 13.62
CA ASN A 15 -1.60 -10.57 13.59
C ASN A 15 -1.25 -11.09 12.17
N PRO A 16 -0.28 -12.01 12.03
CA PRO A 16 0.10 -12.58 10.73
C PRO A 16 -1.05 -13.20 9.93
N ALA A 17 -2.11 -13.68 10.60
CA ALA A 17 -3.30 -14.23 9.94
C ALA A 17 -4.02 -13.22 9.03
N ILE A 18 -3.82 -11.92 9.26
CA ILE A 18 -4.53 -10.84 8.53
C ILE A 18 -3.67 -10.28 7.39
N PHE A 19 -2.36 -10.56 7.34
CA PHE A 19 -1.47 -10.13 6.25
C PHE A 19 -1.99 -10.41 4.83
N PRO A 20 -2.47 -11.63 4.49
CA PRO A 20 -2.98 -11.90 3.15
C PRO A 20 -4.20 -11.05 2.81
N LEU A 21 -5.10 -10.83 3.77
CA LEU A 21 -6.30 -10.02 3.56
C LEU A 21 -5.92 -8.55 3.31
N LEU A 22 -5.03 -7.97 4.12
CA LEU A 22 -4.54 -6.61 3.90
C LEU A 22 -3.83 -6.48 2.56
N ALA A 23 -2.94 -7.42 2.22
CA ALA A 23 -2.21 -7.40 0.95
C ALA A 23 -3.15 -7.36 -0.25
N VAL A 24 -4.15 -8.26 -0.29
CA VAL A 24 -5.11 -8.34 -1.41
C VAL A 24 -5.99 -7.09 -1.50
N VAL A 25 -6.50 -6.59 -0.37
CA VAL A 25 -7.35 -5.38 -0.38
C VAL A 25 -6.57 -4.15 -0.81
N LEU A 26 -5.38 -3.92 -0.24
CA LEU A 26 -4.57 -2.76 -0.56
C LEU A 26 -4.06 -2.81 -2.01
N LEU A 27 -3.62 -3.97 -2.48
CA LEU A 27 -3.20 -4.14 -3.88
C LEU A 27 -4.38 -4.03 -4.85
N GLY A 28 -5.54 -4.59 -4.52
CA GLY A 28 -6.73 -4.49 -5.38
C GLY A 28 -7.14 -3.04 -5.61
N ILE A 29 -7.16 -2.24 -4.54
CA ILE A 29 -7.43 -0.80 -4.63
C ILE A 29 -6.30 -0.07 -5.37
N GLY A 30 -5.04 -0.39 -5.06
CA GLY A 30 -3.87 0.20 -5.71
C GLY A 30 -3.88 0.01 -7.24
N ILE A 31 -4.08 -1.22 -7.70
CA ILE A 31 -4.15 -1.56 -9.13
C ILE A 31 -5.31 -0.84 -9.81
N PHE A 32 -6.47 -0.73 -9.15
CA PHE A 32 -7.61 0.00 -9.69
C PHE A 32 -7.27 1.49 -9.93
N PHE A 33 -6.66 2.17 -8.96
CA PHE A 33 -6.25 3.56 -9.12
C PHE A 33 -5.11 3.74 -10.13
N THR A 34 -4.17 2.79 -10.22
CA THR A 34 -3.12 2.80 -11.24
C THR A 34 -3.70 2.64 -12.64
N ALA A 35 -4.66 1.73 -12.83
CA ALA A 35 -5.36 1.57 -14.11
C ALA A 35 -6.14 2.83 -14.48
N TRP A 36 -6.84 3.44 -13.52
CA TRP A 36 -7.52 4.71 -13.72
C TRP A 36 -6.56 5.82 -14.15
N PHE A 37 -5.40 5.92 -13.49
CA PHE A 37 -4.37 6.90 -13.85
C PHE A 37 -3.91 6.72 -15.31
N PHE A 38 -3.63 5.49 -15.73
CA PHE A 38 -3.24 5.21 -17.12
C PHE A 38 -4.35 5.55 -18.12
N VAL A 39 -5.60 5.20 -17.82
CA VAL A 39 -6.76 5.56 -18.67
C VAL A 39 -6.90 7.08 -18.79
N TYR A 40 -6.71 7.81 -17.68
CA TYR A 40 -6.75 9.26 -17.68
C TYR A 40 -5.63 9.84 -18.55
N GLU A 41 -4.40 9.34 -18.42
CA GLU A 41 -3.23 9.81 -19.18
C GLU A 41 -3.40 9.59 -20.70
N VAL A 42 -3.92 8.43 -21.13
CA VAL A 42 -4.11 8.13 -22.57
C VAL A 42 -5.33 8.84 -23.19
N THR A 43 -6.32 9.22 -22.38
CA THR A 43 -7.56 9.85 -22.86
C THR A 43 -7.48 11.37 -22.81
N SER A 44 -6.72 11.95 -21.88
CA SER A 44 -6.62 13.41 -21.74
C SER A 44 -5.79 14.04 -22.85
N THR A 45 -6.38 15.00 -23.54
CA THR A 45 -5.70 15.80 -24.56
C THR A 45 -5.02 17.02 -23.94
N LYS A 46 -4.10 17.66 -24.67
CA LYS A 46 -3.24 18.77 -24.21
C LYS A 46 -3.99 19.96 -23.57
N PHE A 47 -5.28 20.12 -23.85
CA PHE A 47 -6.11 21.24 -23.39
C PHE A 47 -6.98 20.93 -22.16
N THR A 48 -7.09 19.66 -21.75
CA THR A 48 -7.90 19.22 -20.59
C THR A 48 -7.07 18.58 -19.49
N ARG A 49 -5.73 18.59 -19.62
CA ARG A 49 -4.82 18.05 -18.60
C ARG A 49 -4.77 18.99 -17.41
N ASP A 50 -5.06 18.43 -16.25
CA ASP A 50 -4.92 19.07 -14.95
C ASP A 50 -3.90 18.29 -14.14
N MET A 51 -2.71 18.90 -13.98
CA MET A 51 -1.57 18.31 -13.31
C MET A 51 -1.87 18.03 -11.82
N PHE A 52 -2.74 18.82 -11.18
CA PHE A 52 -3.13 18.58 -9.79
C PHE A 52 -3.92 17.28 -9.65
N LYS A 53 -4.86 17.03 -10.56
CA LYS A 53 -5.68 15.82 -10.55
C LYS A 53 -4.85 14.57 -10.83
N GLU A 54 -3.92 14.66 -11.79
CA GLU A 54 -2.97 13.59 -12.12
C GLU A 54 -2.08 13.24 -10.91
N LEU A 55 -1.52 14.27 -10.25
CA LEU A 55 -0.68 14.10 -9.08
C LEU A 55 -1.45 13.47 -7.90
N LEU A 56 -2.70 13.88 -7.68
CA LEU A 56 -3.52 13.36 -6.59
C LEU A 56 -3.86 11.88 -6.81
N ILE A 57 -4.28 11.50 -8.02
CA ILE A 57 -4.62 10.10 -8.34
C ILE A 57 -3.37 9.21 -8.28
N SER A 58 -2.25 9.66 -8.85
CA SER A 58 -0.99 8.90 -8.83
C SER A 58 -0.42 8.76 -7.41
N LEU A 59 -0.53 9.78 -6.57
CA LEU A 59 -0.09 9.73 -5.17
C LEU A 59 -0.93 8.74 -4.36
N VAL A 60 -2.26 8.76 -4.53
CA VAL A 60 -3.15 7.78 -3.90
C VAL A 60 -2.79 6.36 -4.37
N ALA A 61 -2.65 6.15 -5.68
CA ALA A 61 -2.27 4.85 -6.24
C ALA A 61 -0.93 4.33 -5.69
N ALA A 62 0.07 5.22 -5.57
CA ALA A 62 1.41 4.89 -5.08
C ALA A 62 1.39 4.48 -3.59
N ILE A 63 0.62 5.20 -2.75
CA ILE A 63 0.49 4.85 -1.33
C ILE A 63 -0.14 3.47 -1.17
N PHE A 64 -1.29 3.23 -1.81
CA PHE A 64 -1.99 1.94 -1.69
C PHE A 64 -1.17 0.77 -2.26
N SER A 65 -0.52 0.97 -3.41
CA SER A 65 0.35 -0.05 -4.01
C SER A 65 1.60 -0.30 -3.17
N GLY A 66 2.21 0.75 -2.60
CA GLY A 66 3.40 0.62 -1.75
C GLY A 66 3.12 -0.19 -0.48
N PHE A 67 2.07 0.17 0.27
CA PHE A 67 1.65 -0.61 1.43
C PHE A 67 1.20 -2.02 1.07
N GLY A 68 0.50 -2.18 -0.07
CA GLY A 68 0.08 -3.49 -0.56
C GLY A 68 1.27 -4.43 -0.84
N ILE A 69 2.34 -3.91 -1.45
CA ILE A 69 3.57 -4.68 -1.73
C ILE A 69 4.28 -5.05 -0.41
N LEU A 70 4.34 -4.14 0.56
CA LEU A 70 4.92 -4.45 1.88
C LEU A 70 4.21 -5.63 2.56
N PHE A 71 2.87 -5.61 2.58
CA PHE A 71 2.10 -6.74 3.16
C PHE A 71 2.23 -8.02 2.34
N LEU A 72 2.40 -7.93 1.01
CA LEU A 72 2.66 -9.10 0.17
C LEU A 72 4.03 -9.72 0.48
N LEU A 73 5.08 -8.92 0.65
CA LEU A 73 6.41 -9.41 1.04
C LEU A 73 6.38 -10.10 2.40
N LEU A 74 5.71 -9.47 3.38
CA LEU A 74 5.49 -10.08 4.70
C LEU A 74 4.70 -11.39 4.62
N TRP A 75 3.73 -11.49 3.70
CA TRP A 75 2.95 -12.71 3.48
C TRP A 75 3.77 -13.84 2.84
N VAL A 76 4.67 -13.52 1.91
CA VAL A 76 5.62 -14.49 1.31
C VAL A 76 6.68 -14.96 2.31
N GLY A 77 6.78 -14.32 3.49
CA GLY A 77 7.74 -14.66 4.53
C GLY A 77 9.06 -13.88 4.43
N ILE A 78 9.09 -12.83 3.59
CA ILE A 78 10.20 -11.88 3.53
C ILE A 78 9.92 -10.78 4.55
N TYR A 79 10.54 -10.90 5.72
CA TYR A 79 10.47 -9.88 6.77
C TYR A 79 11.47 -8.76 6.44
N VAL A 80 10.93 -7.62 5.97
CA VAL A 80 11.67 -6.37 5.70
C VAL A 80 11.69 -5.49 6.93
#